data_AF-A0A6I5VHV9-F1
#
_entry.id   AF-A0A6I5VHV9-F1
#
_cell.length_a   1.000
_cell.length_b   1.000
_cell.length_c   1.000
_cell.angle_alpha   90.00
_cell.angle_beta   90.00
_cell.angle_gamma   90.00
#
_symmetry.space_group_name_H-M   'P 1'
#
loop_
_entity.id
_entity.type
_entity.pdbx_description
1 polymer ?
#
loop_
_entity_poly.entity_id
_entity_poly.type
_entity_poly.pdbx_seq_one_letter_code
_entity_poly.pdbx_strand_id
1 'polypeptide(L)'
;MHPSSCSGRSWSETRDAALLAPLRSCRHAADPMSTTRRRGPVKQVSRCCSPGRTAVGYPKESGVCTRALVCFDHQACGMTSTTVTGRPGGDEQFVRQRRKPAVPGRFTAVWLAATLLCSLALLRLQAATGFPSMDVLSIVMLAPAIAVPVAWAVSGRPAFLLTRAIPAVAFGRTLLVAAGFGLLSWLGMAVIAGRWGRLPDTVAGAPLVLMLLAQFIGALGEEIGYKGVLYSYLSLRLQLPLAMIIQGVIFGVIHLQYWSEGPTVIIWFFVGTVGLVAAIPAVWRGSLTQRVFVAGVMHFAVNIVGFSQSGNGSVQMMPFAVSIWCGALPLLIGWLWLQHRHRS
;
A
#
# COMPACT_ATOMS: atom_id res chain seq x y z
N MET A 1 26.89 -26.46 55.28
CA MET A 1 25.48 -26.71 55.65
C MET A 1 24.65 -26.77 54.38
N HIS A 2 24.35 -27.99 53.92
CA HIS A 2 23.16 -28.31 53.10
C HIS A 2 22.00 -28.63 54.09
N PRO A 3 20.69 -28.76 53.71
CA PRO A 3 20.20 -29.13 52.37
C PRO A 3 18.85 -28.50 51.89
N SER A 4 18.62 -28.60 50.56
CA SER A 4 17.41 -29.12 49.87
C SER A 4 16.00 -28.49 50.02
N SER A 5 15.31 -28.27 48.90
CA SER A 5 14.23 -29.20 48.44
C SER A 5 13.54 -28.76 47.12
N CYS A 6 13.15 -29.77 46.36
CA CYS A 6 12.48 -29.77 45.05
C CYS A 6 10.95 -29.69 45.15
N SER A 7 10.29 -29.21 44.10
CA SER A 7 9.12 -29.83 43.42
C SER A 7 8.73 -28.90 42.25
N GLY A 8 8.49 -29.32 41.01
CA GLY A 8 7.88 -30.56 40.54
C GLY A 8 6.43 -30.28 40.18
N ARG A 9 6.14 -29.94 38.91
CA ARG A 9 4.82 -30.20 38.31
C ARG A 9 4.87 -30.23 36.78
N SER A 10 4.72 -31.45 36.28
CA SER A 10 4.37 -31.84 34.92
C SER A 10 2.96 -31.37 34.56
N TRP A 11 2.76 -30.90 33.33
CA TRP A 11 1.43 -30.85 32.71
C TRP A 11 1.38 -31.89 31.59
N SER A 12 0.49 -32.84 31.80
CA SER A 12 0.19 -33.98 30.97
C SER A 12 -0.59 -33.59 29.72
N GLU A 13 -0.30 -34.31 28.64
CA GLU A 13 -1.14 -34.49 27.46
C GLU A 13 -2.57 -34.88 27.85
N THR A 14 -3.55 -34.26 27.18
CA THR A 14 -4.83 -34.89 26.87
C THR A 14 -5.07 -34.74 25.38
N ARG A 15 -4.87 -35.86 24.69
CA ARG A 15 -5.48 -36.16 23.40
C ARG A 15 -6.94 -36.49 23.68
N ASP A 16 -7.86 -35.85 22.98
CA ASP A 16 -9.14 -36.47 22.62
C ASP A 16 -9.38 -36.27 21.13
N ALA A 17 -9.62 -37.40 20.50
CA ALA A 17 -9.82 -37.57 19.08
C ALA A 17 -11.33 -37.64 18.77
N ALA A 18 -11.61 -37.36 17.51
CA ALA A 18 -12.72 -37.91 16.73
C ALA A 18 -14.13 -37.41 17.06
N LEU A 19 -14.67 -36.58 16.15
CA LEU A 19 -15.95 -36.88 15.54
C LEU A 19 -15.92 -36.53 14.05
N LEU A 20 -16.04 -37.59 13.26
CA LEU A 20 -16.19 -37.65 11.81
C LEU A 20 -17.56 -37.10 11.41
N ALA A 21 -17.64 -36.37 10.29
CA ALA A 21 -18.43 -36.82 9.14
C ALA A 21 -18.17 -35.95 7.88
N PRO A 22 -18.26 -36.53 6.66
CA PRO A 22 -17.78 -35.92 5.43
C PRO A 22 -18.88 -35.68 4.37
N LEU A 23 -18.46 -35.16 3.22
CA LEU A 23 -19.10 -35.21 1.89
C LEU A 23 -20.23 -34.20 1.60
N ARG A 24 -19.96 -33.31 0.64
CA ARG A 24 -20.85 -33.13 -0.53
C ARG A 24 -20.01 -32.86 -1.78
N SER A 25 -19.91 -33.90 -2.61
CA SER A 25 -19.53 -33.82 -4.01
C SER A 25 -20.67 -33.17 -4.82
N CYS A 26 -20.39 -32.13 -5.59
CA CYS A 26 -21.25 -31.78 -6.71
C CYS A 26 -20.79 -32.58 -7.93
N ARG A 27 -21.52 -33.67 -8.21
CA ARG A 27 -21.41 -34.44 -9.45
C ARG A 27 -21.90 -33.61 -10.62
N HIS A 28 -21.22 -33.82 -11.74
CA HIS A 28 -21.68 -33.55 -13.09
C HIS A 28 -23.08 -34.16 -13.33
N ALA A 29 -23.99 -33.34 -13.82
CA ALA A 29 -25.12 -33.79 -14.62
C ALA A 29 -24.75 -33.57 -16.09
N ALA A 30 -24.51 -34.67 -16.79
CA ALA A 30 -24.67 -34.73 -18.23
C ALA A 30 -26.17 -34.88 -18.50
N ASP A 31 -26.68 -34.13 -19.46
CA ASP A 31 -27.94 -34.46 -20.12
C ASP A 31 -27.73 -34.31 -21.64
N PRO A 32 -28.09 -35.32 -22.45
CA PRO A 32 -28.07 -35.24 -23.89
C PRO A 32 -29.46 -34.81 -24.38
N MET A 33 -29.55 -33.84 -25.28
CA MET A 33 -30.55 -33.91 -26.36
C MET A 33 -30.31 -32.86 -27.45
N SER A 34 -30.34 -33.40 -28.65
CA SER A 34 -30.37 -32.77 -29.97
C SER A 34 -31.41 -31.65 -30.09
N THR A 35 -31.00 -30.49 -30.59
CA THR A 35 -31.84 -29.70 -31.52
C THR A 35 -30.98 -29.12 -32.64
N THR A 36 -31.29 -29.60 -33.83
CA THR A 36 -30.88 -29.11 -35.15
C THR A 36 -31.17 -27.61 -35.27
N ARG A 37 -30.13 -26.77 -35.36
CA ARG A 37 -30.27 -25.36 -35.74
C ARG A 37 -29.58 -25.08 -37.07
N ARG A 38 -30.40 -24.67 -38.05
CA ARG A 38 -30.06 -24.25 -39.41
C ARG A 38 -28.83 -23.34 -39.45
N ARG A 39 -27.86 -23.70 -40.30
CA ARG A 39 -26.79 -22.81 -40.76
C ARG A 39 -27.39 -21.75 -41.67
N GLY A 40 -27.38 -20.49 -41.24
CA GLY A 40 -27.52 -19.33 -42.13
C GLY A 40 -26.18 -19.01 -42.81
N PRO A 41 -26.18 -18.34 -43.97
CA PRO A 41 -24.97 -18.08 -44.75
C PRO A 41 -24.01 -17.16 -43.99
N VAL A 42 -22.77 -17.62 -43.85
CA VAL A 42 -21.64 -16.85 -43.35
C VAL A 42 -21.31 -15.77 -44.40
N LYS A 43 -21.59 -14.50 -44.08
CA LYS A 43 -21.08 -13.38 -44.87
C LYS A 43 -19.56 -13.34 -44.71
N GLN A 44 -18.87 -13.63 -45.81
CA GLN A 44 -17.43 -13.52 -45.97
C GLN A 44 -17.05 -12.04 -45.86
N VAL A 45 -16.50 -11.63 -44.72
CA VAL A 45 -15.88 -10.31 -44.58
C VAL A 45 -14.49 -10.39 -45.18
N SER A 46 -14.33 -9.79 -46.35
CA SER A 46 -13.05 -9.61 -47.04
C SER A 46 -12.09 -8.81 -46.15
N ARG A 47 -10.91 -9.38 -45.89
CA ARG A 47 -9.81 -8.70 -45.20
C ARG A 47 -9.05 -7.82 -46.19
N CYS A 48 -9.03 -6.51 -45.93
CA CYS A 48 -7.93 -5.65 -46.38
C CYS A 48 -6.69 -6.00 -45.54
N CYS A 49 -5.77 -6.78 -46.11
CA CYS A 49 -4.40 -6.89 -45.62
C CYS A 49 -3.49 -6.08 -46.54
N SER A 50 -2.92 -4.99 -46.03
CA SER A 50 -1.78 -4.32 -46.65
C SER A 50 -0.55 -5.24 -46.61
N PRO A 51 0.27 -5.29 -47.68
CA PRO A 51 1.49 -6.10 -47.70
C PRO A 51 2.61 -5.42 -46.93
N GLY A 52 3.37 -6.17 -46.11
CA GLY A 52 4.61 -5.63 -45.53
C GLY A 52 5.13 -6.21 -44.21
N ARG A 53 4.63 -7.35 -43.69
CA ARG A 53 5.29 -8.02 -42.56
C ARG A 53 5.35 -9.53 -42.75
N THR A 54 6.57 -10.04 -42.84
CA THR A 54 6.92 -11.47 -42.81
C THR A 54 6.48 -12.07 -41.48
N ALA A 55 5.56 -13.03 -41.54
CA ALA A 55 5.18 -13.87 -40.41
C ALA A 55 5.95 -15.18 -40.51
N VAL A 56 6.77 -15.48 -39.50
CA VAL A 56 7.32 -16.82 -39.29
C VAL A 56 6.17 -17.74 -38.89
N GLY A 57 5.86 -18.71 -39.74
CA GLY A 57 4.77 -19.66 -39.54
C GLY A 57 5.21 -20.86 -38.69
N TYR A 58 4.39 -21.22 -37.71
CA TYR A 58 4.38 -22.56 -37.11
C TYR A 58 3.10 -23.30 -37.56
N PRO A 59 3.16 -24.63 -37.71
CA PRO A 59 2.04 -25.41 -38.23
C PRO A 59 0.84 -25.42 -37.27
N LYS A 60 -0.33 -25.40 -37.90
CA LYS A 60 -1.66 -25.19 -37.35
C LYS A 60 -2.27 -26.56 -36.98
N GLU A 61 -2.21 -26.95 -35.72
CA GLU A 61 -3.09 -27.98 -35.18
C GLU A 61 -3.64 -27.49 -33.84
N SER A 62 -4.94 -27.74 -33.61
CA SER A 62 -5.79 -27.20 -32.56
C SER A 62 -6.23 -25.73 -32.77
N GLY A 63 -7.44 -25.59 -33.33
CA GLY A 63 -8.13 -24.32 -33.46
C GLY A 63 -8.68 -23.85 -32.12
N VAL A 64 -7.93 -23.00 -31.42
CA VAL A 64 -8.47 -21.95 -30.53
C VAL A 64 -7.48 -20.79 -30.56
N CYS A 65 -7.78 -19.76 -31.37
CA CYS A 65 -6.95 -18.57 -31.45
C CYS A 65 -7.57 -17.46 -30.58
N THR A 66 -7.42 -17.58 -29.26
CA THR A 66 -7.78 -16.51 -28.33
C THR A 66 -6.57 -15.61 -28.14
N ARG A 67 -6.34 -14.67 -29.07
CA ARG A 67 -5.46 -13.52 -28.78
C ARG A 67 -6.22 -12.57 -27.86
N ALA A 68 -6.16 -12.83 -26.56
CA ALA A 68 -6.45 -11.82 -25.56
C ALA A 68 -5.25 -10.85 -25.51
N LEU A 69 -5.36 -9.74 -26.24
CA LEU A 69 -4.47 -8.59 -26.01
C LEU A 69 -4.93 -7.96 -24.69
N VAL A 70 -4.33 -8.37 -23.58
CA VAL A 70 -4.52 -7.70 -22.29
C VAL A 70 -3.61 -6.48 -22.30
N CYS A 71 -4.11 -5.35 -22.79
CA CYS A 71 -3.50 -4.06 -22.52
C CYS A 71 -3.68 -3.78 -21.02
N PHE A 72 -2.61 -3.92 -20.24
CA PHE A 72 -2.55 -3.35 -18.89
C PHE A 72 -2.38 -1.84 -19.03
N ASP A 73 -3.49 -1.13 -19.24
CA ASP A 73 -3.52 0.31 -19.06
C ASP A 73 -3.51 0.59 -17.55
N HIS A 74 -2.36 1.04 -17.06
CA HIS A 74 -2.14 1.36 -15.65
C HIS A 74 -2.68 2.76 -15.34
N GLN A 75 -3.92 3.07 -15.75
CA GLN A 75 -4.67 4.22 -15.25
C GLN A 75 -6.14 3.84 -15.09
N ALA A 76 -6.71 4.22 -13.95
CA ALA A 76 -8.09 3.98 -13.58
C ALA A 76 -9.05 4.42 -14.70
N CYS A 77 -9.58 3.45 -15.45
CA CYS A 77 -10.67 3.63 -16.39
C CYS A 77 -11.77 2.63 -16.04
N GLY A 78 -12.69 3.05 -15.18
CA GLY A 78 -14.06 2.54 -15.23
C GLY A 78 -14.71 3.11 -16.47
N MET A 79 -14.48 2.50 -17.64
CA MET A 79 -15.29 2.75 -18.83
C MET A 79 -16.28 1.61 -18.98
N THR A 80 -17.52 1.85 -18.58
CA THR A 80 -18.67 1.14 -19.16
C THR A 80 -18.62 1.37 -20.66
N SER A 81 -18.30 0.32 -21.43
CA SER A 81 -18.40 0.33 -22.88
C SER A 81 -19.88 0.36 -23.25
N THR A 82 -20.44 1.54 -23.45
CA THR A 82 -21.73 1.68 -24.12
C THR A 82 -21.46 1.55 -25.61
N THR A 83 -21.83 0.43 -26.21
CA THR A 83 -21.77 0.24 -27.65
C THR A 83 -22.82 1.15 -28.29
N VAL A 84 -22.42 2.35 -28.70
CA VAL A 84 -23.25 3.24 -29.51
C VAL A 84 -23.15 2.75 -30.95
N THR A 85 -24.21 2.10 -31.43
CA THR A 85 -24.39 1.78 -32.85
C THR A 85 -24.81 3.05 -33.59
N GLY A 86 -23.84 3.92 -33.92
CA GLY A 86 -24.05 5.16 -34.67
C GLY A 86 -23.60 5.02 -36.13
N ARG A 87 -24.40 5.56 -37.05
CA ARG A 87 -24.22 5.57 -38.51
C ARG A 87 -22.89 6.22 -38.95
N PRO A 88 -22.34 5.82 -40.11
CA PRO A 88 -21.21 6.50 -40.74
C PRO A 88 -21.70 7.79 -41.44
N GLY A 89 -21.26 8.94 -40.96
CA GLY A 89 -21.47 10.21 -41.65
C GLY A 89 -21.75 11.36 -40.68
N GLY A 90 -20.68 12.03 -40.25
CA GLY A 90 -20.76 13.25 -39.46
C GLY A 90 -19.47 13.46 -38.68
N ASP A 91 -18.63 14.37 -39.17
CA ASP A 91 -17.41 14.87 -38.52
C ASP A 91 -17.73 15.69 -37.26
N GLU A 92 -18.44 15.09 -36.29
CA GLU A 92 -18.48 15.63 -34.95
C GLU A 92 -17.23 15.16 -34.23
N GLN A 93 -16.21 16.02 -34.23
CA GLN A 93 -15.18 16.05 -33.20
C GLN A 93 -15.84 16.26 -31.84
N PHE A 94 -16.43 15.19 -31.30
CA PHE A 94 -16.77 15.07 -29.89
C PHE A 94 -15.44 14.97 -29.13
N VAL A 95 -14.78 16.13 -28.99
CA VAL A 95 -13.80 16.37 -27.93
C VAL A 95 -14.59 16.23 -26.65
N ARG A 96 -14.73 14.99 -26.18
CA ARG A 96 -15.33 14.64 -24.90
C ARG A 96 -14.37 15.21 -23.87
N GLN A 97 -14.51 16.51 -23.58
CA GLN A 97 -13.85 17.17 -22.49
C GLN A 97 -14.14 16.31 -21.27
N ARG A 98 -13.13 15.56 -20.82
CA ARG A 98 -13.18 14.87 -19.54
C ARG A 98 -13.36 15.98 -18.52
N ARG A 99 -14.61 16.32 -18.19
CA ARG A 99 -14.91 17.18 -17.05
C ARG A 99 -14.16 16.54 -15.90
N LYS A 100 -13.10 17.20 -15.43
CA LYS A 100 -12.39 16.76 -14.23
C LYS A 100 -13.49 16.61 -13.19
N PRO A 101 -13.77 15.40 -12.68
CA PRO A 101 -14.83 15.25 -11.70
C PRO A 101 -14.58 16.29 -10.61
N ALA A 102 -15.63 16.96 -10.16
CA ALA A 102 -15.53 17.88 -9.03
C ALA A 102 -15.19 17.05 -7.79
N VAL A 103 -13.90 16.72 -7.61
CA VAL A 103 -13.44 15.89 -6.50
C VAL A 103 -13.40 16.77 -5.25
N PRO A 104 -13.96 16.33 -4.12
CA PRO A 104 -14.30 17.21 -3.01
C PRO A 104 -13.05 17.60 -2.22
N GLY A 105 -12.50 18.78 -2.49
CA GLY A 105 -11.50 19.40 -1.61
C GLY A 105 -11.99 19.48 -0.15
N ARG A 106 -13.31 19.56 0.02
CA ARG A 106 -14.01 19.40 1.31
C ARG A 106 -13.63 18.12 2.04
N PHE A 107 -13.59 16.95 1.38
CA PHE A 107 -13.27 15.68 2.04
C PHE A 107 -11.86 15.74 2.64
N THR A 108 -10.86 16.16 1.85
CA THR A 108 -9.46 16.24 2.30
C THR A 108 -9.29 17.27 3.42
N ALA A 109 -9.96 18.41 3.32
CA ALA A 109 -9.94 19.43 4.36
C ALA A 109 -10.55 18.91 5.68
N VAL A 110 -11.71 18.24 5.62
CA VAL A 110 -12.34 17.63 6.80
C VAL A 110 -11.45 16.53 7.39
N TRP A 111 -10.85 15.68 6.55
CA TRP A 111 -9.94 14.63 7.02
C TRP A 111 -8.69 15.21 7.70
N LEU A 112 -8.08 16.27 7.15
CA LEU A 112 -6.93 16.93 7.76
C LEU A 112 -7.30 17.55 9.11
N ALA A 113 -8.42 18.27 9.18
CA ALA A 113 -8.90 18.87 10.42
C ALA A 113 -9.19 17.80 11.48
N ALA A 114 -9.90 16.73 11.10
CA ALA A 114 -10.19 15.61 11.99
C ALA A 114 -8.92 14.90 12.44
N THR A 115 -7.93 14.70 11.55
CA THR A 115 -6.63 14.10 11.91
C THR A 115 -5.93 14.93 12.95
N LEU A 116 -5.83 16.25 12.77
CA LEU A 116 -5.20 17.16 13.74
C LEU A 116 -5.91 17.13 15.10
N LEU A 117 -7.24 17.20 15.12
CA LEU A 117 -8.03 17.16 16.36
C LEU A 117 -7.88 15.80 17.07
N CYS A 118 -7.98 14.69 16.34
CA CYS A 118 -7.76 13.36 16.88
C CYS A 118 -6.32 13.20 17.40
N SER A 119 -5.32 13.73 16.69
CA SER A 119 -3.94 13.68 17.14
C SER A 119 -3.76 14.39 18.47
N LEU A 120 -4.28 15.62 18.60
CA LEU A 120 -4.23 16.37 19.86
C LEU A 120 -4.93 15.61 21.01
N ALA A 121 -6.13 15.10 20.76
CA ALA A 121 -6.89 14.35 21.76
C ALA A 121 -6.15 13.07 22.20
N LEU A 122 -5.58 12.32 21.26
CA LEU A 122 -4.85 11.08 21.52
C LEU A 122 -3.52 11.34 22.24
N LEU A 123 -2.80 12.39 21.89
CA LEU A 123 -1.60 12.81 22.63
C LEU A 123 -1.94 13.16 24.09
N ARG A 124 -3.02 13.90 24.33
CA ARG A 124 -3.49 14.24 25.67
C ARG A 124 -3.93 13.01 26.46
N LEU A 125 -4.68 12.11 25.82
CA LEU A 125 -5.13 10.86 26.42
C LEU A 125 -3.95 9.98 26.81
N GLN A 126 -2.95 9.85 25.94
CA GLN A 126 -1.76 9.07 26.23
C GLN A 126 -0.93 9.68 27.37
N ALA A 127 -0.77 11.00 27.39
CA ALA A 127 -0.10 11.69 28.49
C ALA A 127 -0.83 11.53 29.83
N ALA A 128 -2.17 11.50 29.83
CA ALA A 128 -2.97 11.36 31.04
C ALA A 128 -3.01 9.93 31.59
N THR A 129 -2.93 8.91 30.73
CA THR A 129 -3.07 7.50 31.11
C THR A 129 -1.74 6.78 31.26
N GLY A 130 -0.69 7.24 30.57
CA GLY A 130 0.62 6.57 30.51
C GLY A 130 0.60 5.21 29.80
N PHE A 131 -0.55 4.76 29.30
CA PHE A 131 -0.74 3.43 28.73
C PHE A 131 -1.33 3.48 27.31
N PRO A 132 -0.68 2.85 26.32
CA PRO A 132 0.67 2.27 26.36
C PRO A 132 1.75 3.37 26.46
N SER A 133 2.98 3.00 26.83
CA SER A 133 4.12 3.93 26.72
C SER A 133 4.29 4.41 25.28
N MET A 134 4.66 5.67 25.10
CA MET A 134 4.98 6.28 23.80
C MET A 134 6.06 5.48 23.04
N ASP A 135 6.98 4.84 23.76
CA ASP A 135 8.05 4.03 23.18
C ASP A 135 7.53 2.70 22.60
N VAL A 136 6.39 2.20 23.11
CA VAL A 136 5.78 0.96 22.60
C VAL A 136 4.88 1.28 21.41
N LEU A 137 3.99 2.26 21.58
CA LEU A 137 3.07 2.73 20.56
C LEU A 137 2.70 4.17 20.84
N SER A 138 2.97 5.07 19.91
CA SER A 138 2.36 6.39 19.95
C SER A 138 0.92 6.26 19.43
N ILE A 139 -0.08 6.32 20.30
CA ILE A 139 -1.49 6.08 19.89
C ILE A 139 -1.98 7.15 18.91
N VAL A 140 -1.29 8.30 18.85
CA VAL A 140 -1.48 9.35 17.85
C VAL A 140 -1.38 8.83 16.41
N MET A 141 -0.61 7.77 16.16
CA MET A 141 -0.47 7.11 14.86
C MET A 141 -1.82 6.57 14.33
N LEU A 142 -2.81 6.39 15.20
CA LEU A 142 -4.16 5.94 14.80
C LEU A 142 -5.06 7.10 14.37
N ALA A 143 -4.68 8.35 14.62
CA ALA A 143 -5.49 9.53 14.28
C ALA A 143 -5.85 9.62 12.78
N PRO A 144 -4.92 9.38 11.83
CA PRO A 144 -5.23 9.43 10.40
C PRO A 144 -6.29 8.42 9.98
N ALA A 145 -6.29 7.21 10.58
CA ALA A 145 -7.30 6.18 10.34
C ALA A 145 -8.66 6.56 10.94
N ILE A 146 -8.68 7.07 12.18
CA ILE A 146 -9.92 7.50 12.86
C ILE A 146 -10.58 8.67 12.13
N ALA A 147 -9.78 9.56 11.54
CA ALA A 147 -10.28 10.69 10.76
C ALA A 147 -11.00 10.27 9.45
N VAL A 148 -10.74 9.07 8.92
CA VAL A 148 -11.38 8.58 7.68
C VAL A 148 -12.90 8.45 7.79
N PRO A 149 -13.48 7.73 8.77
CA PRO A 149 -14.93 7.65 8.92
C PRO A 149 -15.59 9.00 9.22
N VAL A 150 -14.91 9.89 9.96
CA VAL A 150 -15.39 11.26 10.19
C VAL A 150 -15.53 12.02 8.87
N ALA A 151 -14.49 11.98 8.03
CA ALA A 151 -14.53 12.61 6.72
C ALA A 151 -15.59 11.97 5.79
N TRP A 152 -15.79 10.65 5.86
CA TRP A 152 -16.86 9.98 5.10
C TRP A 152 -18.26 10.41 5.57
N ALA A 153 -18.49 10.53 6.87
CA ALA A 153 -19.77 10.97 7.40
C ALA A 153 -20.14 12.39 6.93
N VAL A 154 -19.15 13.29 6.84
CA VAL A 154 -19.38 14.70 6.47
C VAL A 154 -19.40 14.93 4.96
N SER A 155 -18.56 14.23 4.21
CA SER A 155 -18.30 14.51 2.79
C SER A 155 -18.67 13.37 1.83
N GLY A 156 -19.18 12.25 2.36
CA GLY A 156 -19.47 11.04 1.61
C GLY A 156 -18.24 10.19 1.32
N ARG A 157 -18.47 8.93 0.93
CA ARG A 157 -17.40 7.99 0.57
C ARG A 157 -16.95 8.21 -0.89
N PRO A 158 -15.67 8.53 -1.14
CA PRO A 158 -15.21 8.73 -2.51
C PRO A 158 -15.11 7.41 -3.28
N ALA A 159 -15.67 7.39 -4.49
CA ALA A 159 -15.63 6.22 -5.38
C ALA A 159 -14.21 5.87 -5.85
N PHE A 160 -13.29 6.84 -5.92
CA PHE A 160 -11.91 6.61 -6.37
C PHE A 160 -11.10 5.68 -5.45
N LEU A 161 -11.59 5.41 -4.24
CA LEU A 161 -10.99 4.46 -3.31
C LEU A 161 -11.21 2.99 -3.73
N LEU A 162 -12.16 2.74 -4.64
CA LEU A 162 -12.51 1.40 -5.10
C LEU A 162 -11.57 0.99 -6.25
N THR A 163 -10.42 0.41 -5.91
CA THR A 163 -9.51 -0.21 -6.87
C THR A 163 -9.55 -1.73 -6.78
N ARG A 164 -9.38 -2.41 -7.93
CA ARG A 164 -9.35 -3.88 -7.99
C ARG A 164 -8.06 -4.42 -7.39
N ALA A 165 -8.16 -5.53 -6.67
CA ALA A 165 -7.00 -6.26 -6.18
C ALA A 165 -6.15 -6.81 -7.34
N ILE A 166 -4.83 -6.79 -7.18
CA ILE A 166 -3.90 -7.48 -8.07
C ILE A 166 -3.74 -8.95 -7.64
N PRO A 167 -3.31 -9.86 -8.55
CA PRO A 167 -3.05 -11.25 -8.22
C PRO A 167 -2.04 -11.42 -7.08
N ALA A 168 -2.19 -12.49 -6.29
CA ALA A 168 -1.37 -12.76 -5.11
C ALA A 168 0.14 -12.79 -5.40
N VAL A 169 0.56 -13.35 -6.55
CA VAL A 169 1.98 -13.38 -6.95
C VAL A 169 2.53 -11.97 -7.17
N ALA A 170 1.77 -11.09 -7.81
CA ALA A 170 2.17 -9.70 -8.02
C ALA A 170 2.23 -8.93 -6.70
N PHE A 171 1.27 -9.19 -5.80
CA PHE A 171 1.26 -8.64 -4.44
C PHE A 171 2.47 -9.12 -3.61
N GLY A 172 2.81 -10.41 -3.68
CA GLY A 172 4.01 -10.96 -3.04
C GLY A 172 5.29 -10.28 -3.52
N ARG A 173 5.41 -10.01 -4.83
CA ARG A 173 6.54 -9.23 -5.38
C ARG A 173 6.59 -7.80 -4.82
N THR A 174 5.45 -7.12 -4.68
CA THR A 174 5.44 -5.77 -4.08
C THR A 174 5.87 -5.80 -2.61
N LEU A 175 5.54 -6.85 -1.86
CA LEU A 175 5.99 -7.03 -0.48
C LEU A 175 7.50 -7.29 -0.40
N LEU A 176 8.06 -8.08 -1.31
CA LEU A 176 9.51 -8.28 -1.37
C LEU A 176 10.26 -6.97 -1.64
N VAL A 177 9.72 -6.12 -2.53
CA VAL A 177 10.29 -4.79 -2.79
C VAL A 177 10.20 -3.89 -1.55
N ALA A 178 9.08 -3.92 -0.83
CA ALA A 178 8.93 -3.20 0.44
C ALA A 178 9.90 -3.69 1.53
N ALA A 179 10.11 -5.00 1.63
CA ALA A 179 11.10 -5.58 2.55
C ALA A 179 12.54 -5.18 2.15
N GLY A 180 12.85 -5.18 0.84
CA GLY A 180 14.12 -4.71 0.31
C GLY A 180 14.39 -3.23 0.64
N PHE A 181 13.37 -2.38 0.57
CA PHE A 181 13.45 -0.99 1.04
C PHE A 181 13.87 -0.92 2.51
N GLY A 182 13.19 -1.66 3.39
CA GLY A 182 13.52 -1.71 4.82
C GLY A 182 14.95 -2.19 5.09
N LEU A 183 15.39 -3.24 4.39
CA LEU A 183 16.76 -3.76 4.50
C LEU A 183 17.80 -2.72 4.08
N LEU A 184 17.60 -2.05 2.94
CA LEU A 184 18.51 -1.02 2.45
C LEU A 184 18.56 0.20 3.38
N SER A 185 17.42 0.58 3.97
CA SER A 185 17.41 1.63 4.98
C SER A 185 18.14 1.23 6.25
N TRP A 186 17.97 -0.01 6.73
CA TRP A 186 18.71 -0.51 7.87
C TRP A 186 20.23 -0.57 7.63
N LEU A 187 20.65 -1.06 6.45
CA LEU A 187 22.06 -1.08 6.04
C LEU A 187 22.64 0.34 5.92
N GLY A 188 21.90 1.25 5.27
CA GLY A 188 22.28 2.66 5.16
C GLY A 188 22.50 3.28 6.54
N MET A 189 21.58 3.03 7.47
CA MET A 189 21.69 3.50 8.84
C MET A 189 22.92 2.92 9.55
N ALA A 190 23.20 1.62 9.38
CA ALA A 190 24.36 0.98 9.98
C ALA A 190 25.68 1.58 9.48
N VAL A 191 25.78 1.88 8.17
CA VAL A 191 26.94 2.53 7.57
C VAL A 191 27.12 3.96 8.09
N ILE A 192 26.05 4.76 8.08
CA ILE A 192 26.12 6.17 8.51
C ILE A 192 26.41 6.30 10.00
N ALA A 193 25.80 5.45 10.82
CA ALA A 193 26.02 5.42 12.27
C ALA A 193 27.33 4.72 12.67
N GLY A 194 28.03 4.06 11.75
CA GLY A 194 29.24 3.29 12.01
C GLY A 194 29.02 2.08 12.92
N ARG A 195 27.78 1.61 13.08
CA ARG A 195 27.42 0.48 13.96
C ARG A 195 26.14 -0.21 13.53
N TRP A 196 26.08 -1.50 13.80
CA TRP A 196 24.84 -2.28 13.64
C TRP A 196 23.81 -1.89 14.69
N GLY A 197 22.58 -1.64 14.23
CA GLY A 197 21.45 -1.44 15.12
C GLY A 197 21.12 -2.74 15.86
N ARG A 198 20.68 -2.63 17.11
CA ARG A 198 20.21 -3.76 17.92
C ARG A 198 18.85 -3.41 18.50
N LEU A 199 17.89 -4.30 18.31
CA LEU A 199 16.61 -4.19 18.99
C LEU A 199 16.79 -4.70 20.43
N PRO A 200 16.25 -4.00 21.43
CA PRO A 200 16.26 -4.48 22.80
C PRO A 200 15.25 -5.63 22.97
N ASP A 201 15.46 -6.50 23.96
CA ASP A 201 14.51 -7.58 24.27
C ASP A 201 13.17 -7.07 24.82
N THR A 202 13.20 -5.88 25.44
CA THR A 202 12.03 -5.18 25.97
C THR A 202 12.10 -3.68 25.70
N VAL A 203 10.95 -3.04 25.50
CA VAL A 203 10.81 -1.59 25.33
C VAL A 203 9.77 -1.09 26.33
N ALA A 204 10.17 -0.18 27.23
CA ALA A 204 9.33 0.32 28.33
C ALA A 204 8.61 -0.80 29.12
N GLY A 205 9.34 -1.91 29.37
CA GLY A 205 8.81 -3.08 30.09
C GLY A 205 7.96 -4.04 29.24
N ALA A 206 7.57 -3.67 28.01
CA ALA A 206 6.86 -4.57 27.11
C ALA A 206 7.83 -5.48 26.35
N PRO A 207 7.51 -6.78 26.16
CA PRO A 207 8.27 -7.68 25.29
C PRO A 207 8.41 -7.13 23.87
N LEU A 208 9.57 -7.34 23.24
CA LEU A 208 9.87 -6.87 21.88
C LEU A 208 8.75 -7.20 20.89
N VAL A 209 8.20 -8.43 20.92
CA VAL A 209 7.12 -8.86 20.02
C VAL A 209 5.87 -7.98 20.13
N LEU A 210 5.51 -7.53 21.34
CA LEU A 210 4.35 -6.65 21.53
C LEU A 210 4.62 -5.26 20.97
N MET A 211 5.83 -4.73 21.16
CA MET A 211 6.25 -3.47 20.55
C MET A 211 6.20 -3.56 19.02
N LEU A 212 6.75 -4.63 18.42
CA LEU A 212 6.72 -4.83 16.97
C LEU A 212 5.28 -4.87 16.43
N LEU A 213 4.38 -5.61 17.09
CA LEU A 213 2.97 -5.66 16.70
C LEU A 213 2.30 -4.30 16.83
N ALA A 214 2.54 -3.58 17.92
CA ALA A 214 1.95 -2.28 18.17
C ALA A 214 2.44 -1.25 17.14
N GLN A 215 3.74 -1.22 16.85
CA GLN A 215 4.32 -0.38 15.81
C GLN A 215 3.78 -0.70 14.41
N PHE A 216 3.56 -1.98 14.09
CA PHE A 216 2.94 -2.37 12.83
C PHE A 216 1.50 -1.89 12.71
N ILE A 217 0.71 -1.99 13.79
CA ILE A 217 -0.66 -1.47 13.85
C ILE A 217 -0.67 0.06 13.72
N GLY A 218 0.24 0.74 14.43
CA GLY A 218 0.42 2.19 14.30
C GLY A 218 0.72 2.61 12.87
N ALA A 219 1.70 1.96 12.23
CA ALA A 219 2.06 2.22 10.84
C ALA A 219 0.88 1.99 9.89
N LEU A 220 0.13 0.90 10.05
CA LEU A 220 -1.10 0.68 9.26
C LEU A 220 -2.14 1.78 9.49
N GLY A 221 -2.32 2.23 10.73
CA GLY A 221 -3.22 3.32 11.09
C GLY A 221 -2.89 4.62 10.36
N GLU A 222 -1.62 4.98 10.31
CA GLU A 222 -1.18 6.16 9.56
C GLU A 222 -1.39 5.98 8.06
N GLU A 223 -0.98 4.85 7.50
CA GLU A 223 -1.07 4.63 6.05
C GLU A 223 -2.52 4.50 5.56
N ILE A 224 -3.49 4.08 6.39
CA ILE A 224 -4.92 4.15 6.05
C ILE A 224 -5.33 5.58 5.68
N GLY A 225 -4.94 6.56 6.50
CA GLY A 225 -5.24 7.97 6.24
C GLY A 225 -4.34 8.56 5.15
N TYR A 226 -3.03 8.44 5.28
CA TYR A 226 -2.11 9.10 4.36
C TYR A 226 -2.11 8.49 2.97
N LYS A 227 -2.12 7.17 2.85
CA LYS A 227 -2.03 6.49 1.55
C LYS A 227 -3.38 6.10 1.04
N GLY A 228 -4.20 5.55 1.91
CA GLY A 228 -5.55 5.19 1.54
C GLY A 228 -6.32 6.40 1.05
N VAL A 229 -6.17 7.55 1.71
CA VAL A 229 -6.98 8.73 1.46
C VAL A 229 -6.19 9.88 0.83
N LEU A 230 -5.23 10.49 1.55
CA LEU A 230 -4.58 11.74 1.11
C LEU A 230 -3.82 11.57 -0.21
N TYR A 231 -2.98 10.54 -0.32
CA TYR A 231 -2.18 10.28 -1.52
C TYR A 231 -3.08 10.01 -2.74
N SER A 232 -4.11 9.18 -2.56
CA SER A 232 -5.07 8.88 -3.61
C SER A 232 -5.74 10.16 -4.12
N TYR A 233 -6.07 11.10 -3.24
CA TYR A 233 -6.59 12.41 -3.65
C TYR A 233 -5.55 13.28 -4.38
N LEU A 234 -4.35 13.45 -3.81
CA LEU A 234 -3.30 14.30 -4.38
C LEU A 234 -2.86 13.81 -5.76
N SER A 235 -2.75 12.49 -5.93
CA SER A 235 -2.35 11.86 -7.21
C SER A 235 -3.36 12.07 -8.36
N LEU A 236 -4.62 12.41 -8.04
CA LEU A 236 -5.63 12.76 -9.04
C LEU A 236 -5.56 14.22 -9.48
N ARG A 237 -4.89 15.08 -8.70
CA ARG A 237 -4.92 16.54 -8.87
C ARG A 237 -3.59 17.13 -9.29
N LEU A 238 -2.51 16.51 -8.84
CA LEU A 238 -1.17 17.04 -8.95
C LEU A 238 -0.30 16.09 -9.77
N GLN A 239 0.78 16.65 -10.30
CA GLN A 239 1.85 15.82 -10.82
C GLN A 239 2.45 15.00 -9.69
N LEU A 240 2.86 13.77 -10.02
CA LEU A 240 3.32 12.80 -9.04
C LEU A 240 4.40 13.33 -8.07
N PRO A 241 5.47 14.02 -8.53
CA PRO A 241 6.50 14.53 -7.62
C PRO A 241 5.95 15.54 -6.62
N LEU A 242 5.05 16.42 -7.08
CA LEU A 242 4.42 17.42 -6.24
C LEU A 242 3.48 16.77 -5.21
N ALA A 243 2.72 15.74 -5.60
CA ALA A 243 1.90 14.97 -4.68
C ALA A 243 2.74 14.28 -3.58
N MET A 244 3.90 13.73 -3.94
CA MET A 244 4.83 13.12 -2.98
C MET A 244 5.36 14.16 -1.98
N ILE A 245 5.84 15.30 -2.46
CA ILE A 245 6.41 16.37 -1.62
C ILE A 245 5.34 16.91 -0.66
N ILE A 246 4.17 17.29 -1.17
CA ILE A 246 3.09 17.85 -0.35
C ILE A 246 2.66 16.86 0.73
N GLN A 247 2.52 15.59 0.38
CA GLN A 247 2.17 14.59 1.38
C GLN A 247 3.27 14.39 2.42
N GLY A 248 4.55 14.32 2.01
CA GLY A 248 5.65 14.18 2.95
C GLY A 248 5.72 15.34 3.95
N VAL A 249 5.46 16.56 3.47
CA VAL A 249 5.37 17.76 4.32
C VAL A 249 4.17 17.69 5.26
N ILE A 250 2.96 17.37 4.76
CA ILE A 250 1.77 17.23 5.62
C ILE A 250 2.00 16.17 6.69
N PHE A 251 2.54 15.01 6.30
CA PHE A 251 2.89 13.93 7.21
C PHE A 251 3.87 14.44 8.27
N GLY A 252 4.92 15.14 7.85
CA GLY A 252 5.90 15.79 8.72
C GLY A 252 5.26 16.74 9.75
N VAL A 253 4.44 17.67 9.27
CA VAL A 253 3.81 18.72 10.10
C VAL A 253 2.90 18.12 11.18
N ILE A 254 2.16 17.07 10.87
CA ILE A 254 1.21 16.43 11.81
C ILE A 254 1.92 15.70 12.96
N HIS A 255 3.22 15.40 12.84
CA HIS A 255 4.01 14.84 13.93
C HIS A 255 4.39 15.92 14.96
N LEU A 256 3.37 16.45 15.64
CA LEU A 256 3.48 17.53 16.61
C LEU A 256 4.48 17.23 17.74
N GLN A 257 4.70 15.95 18.06
CA GLN A 257 5.64 15.52 19.09
C GLN A 257 7.10 15.86 18.80
N TYR A 258 7.51 16.04 17.54
CA TYR A 258 8.91 16.39 17.21
C TYR A 258 9.18 17.89 17.23
N TRP A 259 8.15 18.74 17.41
CA TRP A 259 8.34 20.18 17.35
C TRP A 259 9.12 20.74 18.55
N SER A 260 9.17 20.01 19.66
CA SER A 260 10.01 20.35 20.82
C SER A 260 11.49 20.02 20.65
N GLU A 261 11.87 19.21 19.66
CA GLU A 261 13.25 18.74 19.45
C GLU A 261 14.13 19.76 18.70
N GLY A 262 13.57 20.91 18.33
CA GLY A 262 14.27 21.99 17.64
C GLY A 262 14.25 21.88 16.11
N PRO A 263 14.57 22.99 15.41
CA PRO A 263 14.35 23.12 13.96
C PRO A 263 15.16 22.12 13.13
N THR A 264 16.39 21.80 13.55
CA THR A 264 17.25 20.85 12.84
C THR A 264 16.65 19.44 12.80
N VAL A 265 16.10 18.97 13.93
CA VAL A 265 15.43 17.66 13.99
C VAL A 265 14.21 17.66 13.08
N ILE A 266 13.39 18.71 13.11
CA ILE A 266 12.18 18.84 12.26
C ILE A 266 12.55 18.81 10.77
N ILE A 267 13.58 19.54 10.34
CA ILE A 267 14.02 19.59 8.94
C ILE A 267 14.41 18.19 8.47
N TRP A 268 15.26 17.49 9.23
CA TRP A 268 15.67 16.13 8.86
C TRP A 268 14.52 15.15 8.90
N PHE A 269 13.61 15.29 9.86
CA PHE A 269 12.39 14.51 9.89
C PHE A 269 11.58 14.70 8.59
N PHE A 270 11.39 15.94 8.12
CA PHE A 270 10.70 16.21 6.85
C PHE A 270 11.42 15.60 5.65
N VAL A 271 12.76 15.65 5.63
CA VAL A 271 13.54 14.96 4.58
C VAL A 271 13.27 13.45 4.59
N GLY A 272 13.20 12.84 5.79
CA GLY A 272 12.87 11.43 5.96
C GLY A 272 11.45 11.09 5.52
N THR A 273 10.44 11.88 5.92
CA THR A 273 9.04 11.63 5.56
C THR A 273 8.81 11.78 4.05
N VAL A 274 9.44 12.77 3.40
CA VAL A 274 9.42 12.89 1.94
C VAL A 274 10.08 11.68 1.28
N GLY A 275 11.23 11.21 1.81
CA GLY A 275 11.90 10.01 1.30
C GLY A 275 11.02 8.76 1.37
N LEU A 276 10.37 8.51 2.52
CA LEU A 276 9.43 7.41 2.68
C LEU A 276 8.27 7.53 1.69
N VAL A 277 7.69 8.72 1.55
CA VAL A 277 6.57 8.97 0.63
C VAL A 277 6.99 8.81 -0.84
N ALA A 278 8.20 9.18 -1.21
CA ALA A 278 8.74 9.09 -2.57
C ALA A 278 9.01 7.64 -3.01
N ALA A 279 9.29 6.73 -2.07
CA ALA A 279 9.53 5.31 -2.35
C ALA A 279 8.25 4.55 -2.75
N ILE A 280 7.12 4.94 -2.15
CA ILE A 280 5.86 4.19 -2.22
C ILE A 280 5.27 4.07 -3.64
N PRO A 281 5.39 5.05 -4.55
CA PRO A 281 4.81 4.95 -5.89
C PRO A 281 5.40 3.82 -6.75
N ALA A 282 6.62 3.38 -6.44
CA ALA A 282 7.23 2.21 -7.07
C ALA A 282 6.45 0.91 -6.79
N VAL A 283 5.78 0.82 -5.64
CA VAL A 283 5.03 -0.37 -5.17
C VAL A 283 3.52 -0.14 -5.07
N TRP A 284 3.03 1.03 -5.50
CA TRP A 284 1.64 1.47 -5.37
C TRP A 284 0.70 0.78 -6.38
N ARG A 285 0.32 -0.48 -6.13
CA ARG A 285 -0.57 -1.26 -7.00
C ARG A 285 -1.59 -2.08 -6.21
N GLY A 286 -2.72 -2.40 -6.84
CA GLY A 286 -3.76 -3.25 -6.25
C GLY A 286 -4.92 -2.52 -5.59
N SER A 287 -5.63 -3.25 -4.74
CA SER A 287 -6.76 -2.73 -3.97
C SER A 287 -6.28 -1.69 -2.95
N LEU A 288 -7.21 -0.94 -2.36
CA LEU A 288 -6.90 -0.04 -1.25
C LEU A 288 -6.15 -0.78 -0.13
N THR A 289 -6.66 -1.93 0.29
CA THR A 289 -6.07 -2.76 1.35
C THR A 289 -4.65 -3.21 1.02
N GLN A 290 -4.41 -3.68 -0.21
CA GLN A 290 -3.07 -4.10 -0.65
C GLN A 290 -2.07 -2.94 -0.61
N ARG A 291 -2.49 -1.75 -1.08
CA ARG A 291 -1.66 -0.54 -1.09
C ARG A 291 -1.34 -0.05 0.32
N VAL A 292 -2.33 0.01 1.21
CA VAL A 292 -2.16 0.37 2.62
C VAL A 292 -1.25 -0.62 3.32
N PHE A 293 -1.42 -1.93 3.08
CA PHE A 293 -0.61 -2.95 3.72
C PHE A 293 0.86 -2.87 3.29
N VAL A 294 1.13 -2.72 1.98
CA VAL A 294 2.50 -2.56 1.47
C VAL A 294 3.16 -1.29 2.03
N ALA A 295 2.44 -0.17 2.03
CA ALA A 295 2.94 1.07 2.63
C ALA A 295 3.20 0.92 4.13
N GLY A 296 2.30 0.25 4.86
CA GLY A 296 2.42 -0.02 6.28
C GLY A 296 3.65 -0.88 6.61
N VAL A 297 3.97 -1.87 5.77
CA VAL A 297 5.22 -2.65 5.89
C VAL A 297 6.46 -1.76 5.71
N MET A 298 6.47 -0.87 4.71
CA MET A 298 7.59 0.06 4.49
C MET A 298 7.77 1.02 5.67
N HIS A 299 6.68 1.62 6.13
CA HIS A 299 6.67 2.53 7.27
C HIS A 299 7.11 1.82 8.55
N PHE A 300 6.53 0.65 8.84
CA PHE A 300 6.95 -0.19 9.96
C PHE A 300 8.45 -0.48 9.94
N ALA A 301 9.00 -0.86 8.77
CA ALA A 301 10.43 -1.10 8.65
C ALA A 301 11.27 0.13 9.03
N VAL A 302 10.85 1.33 8.62
CA VAL A 302 11.49 2.59 9.00
C VAL A 302 11.39 2.85 10.51
N ASN A 303 10.25 2.58 11.14
CA ASN A 303 10.13 2.68 12.60
C ASN A 303 11.15 1.75 13.29
N ILE A 304 11.26 0.51 12.82
CA ILE A 304 12.22 -0.46 13.37
C ILE A 304 13.68 -0.02 13.16
N VAL A 305 14.01 0.59 12.01
CA VAL A 305 15.33 1.19 11.79
C VAL A 305 15.63 2.24 12.86
N GLY A 306 14.69 3.14 13.14
CA GLY A 306 14.81 4.14 14.19
C GLY A 306 15.04 3.51 15.57
N PHE A 307 14.17 2.57 15.97
CA PHE A 307 14.28 1.87 17.26
C PHE A 307 15.58 1.07 17.41
N SER A 308 16.08 0.45 16.34
CA SER A 308 17.31 -0.34 16.41
C SER A 308 18.56 0.51 16.73
N GLN A 309 18.48 1.83 16.55
CA GLN A 309 19.61 2.74 16.73
C GLN A 309 19.46 3.67 17.93
N SER A 310 18.25 3.83 18.46
CA SER A 310 18.00 4.71 19.60
C SER A 310 18.73 4.24 20.87
N GLY A 311 18.83 2.93 21.12
CA GLY A 311 19.72 2.36 22.16
C GLY A 311 19.60 3.01 23.55
N ASN A 312 18.39 3.47 23.93
CA ASN A 312 18.01 4.24 25.13
C ASN A 312 17.99 5.78 25.02
N GLY A 313 18.22 6.36 23.85
CA GLY A 313 18.15 7.81 23.59
C GLY A 313 17.22 8.19 22.44
N SER A 314 17.21 9.46 22.05
CA SER A 314 16.48 9.90 20.86
C SER A 314 17.18 9.44 19.57
N VAL A 315 16.41 9.16 18.53
CA VAL A 315 16.94 8.80 17.21
C VAL A 315 17.65 10.02 16.62
N GLN A 316 18.90 9.85 16.19
CA GLN A 316 19.60 10.89 15.44
C GLN A 316 18.91 11.07 14.08
N MET A 317 18.22 12.21 13.93
CA MET A 317 17.27 12.39 12.83
C MET A 317 17.95 12.52 11.46
N MET A 318 19.17 13.07 11.39
CA MET A 318 19.91 13.17 10.12
C MET A 318 20.30 11.79 9.58
N PRO A 319 21.05 10.92 10.31
CA PRO A 319 21.34 9.57 9.85
C PRO A 319 20.09 8.78 9.50
N PHE A 320 19.04 8.92 10.30
CA PHE A 320 17.75 8.28 10.07
C PHE A 320 17.13 8.70 8.74
N ALA A 321 17.03 10.01 8.47
CA ALA A 321 16.50 10.54 7.22
C ALA A 321 17.31 10.08 6.00
N VAL A 322 18.64 10.16 6.07
CA VAL A 322 19.52 9.71 4.97
C VAL A 322 19.37 8.21 4.73
N SER A 323 19.22 7.41 5.79
CA SER A 323 18.99 5.96 5.67
C SER A 323 17.68 5.62 4.94
N ILE A 324 16.61 6.40 5.16
CA ILE A 324 15.35 6.23 4.43
C ILE A 324 15.60 6.44 2.92
N TRP A 325 16.42 7.42 2.56
CA TRP A 325 16.79 7.67 1.15
C TRP A 325 17.66 6.57 0.54
N CYS A 326 18.50 5.88 1.33
CA CYS A 326 19.21 4.68 0.85
C CYS A 326 18.24 3.60 0.34
N GLY A 327 17.08 3.44 0.99
CA GLY A 327 16.01 2.56 0.51
C GLY A 327 15.19 3.18 -0.63
N ALA A 328 14.88 4.47 -0.56
CA ALA A 328 13.97 5.13 -1.51
C ALA A 328 14.57 5.32 -2.91
N LEU A 329 15.87 5.69 -3.00
CA LEU A 329 16.51 6.04 -4.27
C LEU A 329 16.51 4.89 -5.30
N PRO A 330 16.91 3.65 -4.95
CA PRO A 330 16.88 2.54 -5.90
C PRO A 330 15.48 2.26 -6.45
N LEU A 331 14.45 2.38 -5.59
CA LEU A 331 13.05 2.21 -6.00
C LEU A 331 12.60 3.31 -6.95
N LEU A 332 12.93 4.57 -6.65
CA LEU A 332 12.58 5.71 -7.48
C LEU A 332 13.26 5.63 -8.85
N ILE A 333 14.55 5.31 -8.89
CA ILE A 333 15.34 5.14 -10.12
C ILE A 333 14.77 4.00 -10.96
N GLY A 334 14.56 2.83 -10.35
CA GLY A 334 13.98 1.67 -11.05
C GLY A 334 12.58 1.97 -11.61
N TRP A 335 11.76 2.67 -10.83
CA TRP A 335 10.43 3.10 -11.27
C TRP A 335 10.49 4.08 -12.44
N LEU A 336 11.31 5.13 -12.37
CA LEU A 336 11.48 6.10 -13.46
C LEU A 336 12.02 5.45 -14.74
N TRP A 337 12.95 4.51 -14.61
CA TRP A 337 13.50 3.77 -15.75
C TRP A 337 12.43 2.92 -16.46
N LEU A 338 11.57 2.24 -15.70
CA LEU A 338 10.44 1.50 -16.25
C LEU A 338 9.44 2.43 -16.97
N GLN A 339 9.15 3.60 -16.39
CA GLN A 339 8.27 4.59 -17.02
C GLN A 339 8.84 5.09 -18.36
N HIS A 340 10.15 5.34 -18.42
CA HIS A 340 10.82 5.76 -19.65
C HIS A 340 10.72 4.67 -20.73
N ARG A 341 11.04 3.42 -20.39
CA ARG A 341 10.98 2.27 -21.32
C ARG A 341 9.60 2.03 -21.94
N HIS A 342 8.52 2.39 -21.26
CA HIS A 342 7.17 2.23 -21.81
C HIS A 342 6.75 3.37 -22.74
N ARG A 343 7.47 4.50 -22.75
CA ARG A 343 7.17 5.66 -23.61
C ARG A 343 7.97 5.66 -24.91
N SER A 344 9.14 5.01 -24.93
CA SER A 344 9.98 4.77 -26.10
C SER A 344 9.47 3.58 -26.91
#